data_AF-A0A1L9VU08-F1
#
_entry.id   AF-A0A1L9VU08-F1
#
_cell.length_a   1.000
_cell.length_b   1.000
_cell.length_c   1.000
_cell.angle_alpha   90.00
_cell.angle_beta   90.00
_cell.angle_gamma   90.00
#
_symmetry.space_group_name_H-M   'P 1'
#
loop_
_entity.id
_entity.type
_entity.pdbx_description
1 polymer ?
#
loop_
_entity_poly.entity_id
_entity_poly.type
_entity_poly.pdbx_seq_one_letter_code
_entity_poly.pdbx_strand_id
1 'polypeptide(L)'
;MFEFLFRPKTAEDWHAHLRRNPHPQKMLKCLLSDISLSDKRMILYAFLEACVEKRQEESKCTILDAFLHASVERKHKEVQNPKHLKYLAGTKKQSKLLWLESKLDDASHLEITQFIRFALFDEEDDYNDMDWCSRIIKADIKARWIVQREIYLNEEVQALYKSLSLLPPNTDAAVSAAAAAAAEAESQLNAHEKELRYLNYVYWAHKRHIWLLEAGTPVSAAGRAYEARRKHIPDWYLSEWLRRDCAGRGGCCGRGCECCERARNTRDREWSHGHCTSACGCCVRTRGRGRAREVLLLGPEEDMDVLPDDCGVSEDCQGLYVNRLMVAYIWGFGGFV
;
A
#
# COMPACT_ATOMS: atom_id res chain seq x y z
N MET A 1 44.80 15.75 20.09
CA MET A 1 45.06 14.33 19.75
C MET A 1 43.86 13.87 18.95
N PHE A 2 43.93 13.97 17.61
CA PHE A 2 42.82 13.64 16.72
C PHE A 2 42.74 12.12 16.59
N GLU A 3 41.70 11.49 17.13
CA GLU A 3 41.33 10.14 16.71
C GLU A 3 41.03 10.22 15.20
N PHE A 4 41.84 9.52 14.41
CA PHE A 4 41.50 9.22 13.03
C PHE A 4 40.17 8.46 13.06
N LEU A 5 39.09 9.18 12.73
CA LEU A 5 37.78 8.58 12.50
C LEU A 5 37.97 7.57 11.37
N PHE A 6 38.07 6.29 11.74
CA PHE A 6 37.90 5.18 10.82
C PHE A 6 36.60 5.46 10.07
N ARG A 7 36.72 5.83 8.79
CA ARG A 7 35.60 5.98 7.85
C ARG A 7 35.59 4.71 7.03
N PRO A 8 34.75 3.73 7.39
CA PRO A 8 34.55 2.53 6.56
C PRO A 8 34.18 2.99 5.15
N LYS A 9 34.86 2.45 4.13
CA LYS A 9 34.63 2.84 2.73
C LYS A 9 33.63 1.93 2.03
N THR A 10 33.41 0.73 2.56
CA THR A 10 32.46 -0.25 2.01
C THR A 10 31.49 -0.78 3.07
N ALA A 11 30.45 -1.48 2.63
CA ALA A 11 29.53 -2.18 3.52
C ALA A 11 30.24 -3.27 4.34
N GLU A 12 31.23 -3.94 3.75
CA GLU A 12 32.05 -4.96 4.43
C GLU A 12 32.91 -4.33 5.54
N ASP A 13 33.44 -3.12 5.33
CA ASP A 13 34.17 -2.39 6.36
C ASP A 13 33.25 -2.03 7.54
N TRP A 14 32.01 -1.62 7.25
CA TRP A 14 30.99 -1.37 8.27
C TRP A 14 30.62 -2.64 9.02
N HIS A 15 30.43 -3.76 8.31
CA HIS A 15 30.14 -5.05 8.93
C HIS A 15 31.28 -5.54 9.82
N ALA A 16 32.54 -5.45 9.36
CA ALA A 16 33.71 -5.78 10.15
C ALA A 16 33.88 -4.85 11.38
N HIS A 17 33.57 -3.57 11.23
CA HIS A 17 33.62 -2.60 12.34
C HIS A 17 32.54 -2.88 13.39
N LEU A 18 31.29 -3.06 12.96
CA LEU A 18 30.14 -3.29 13.84
C LEU A 18 30.20 -4.65 14.55
N ARG A 19 30.73 -5.69 13.88
CA ARG A 19 31.07 -6.96 14.55
C ARG A 19 31.98 -6.76 15.75
N ARG A 20 33.06 -5.99 15.57
CA ARG A 20 34.05 -5.74 16.64
C ARG A 20 33.47 -4.87 17.76
N ASN A 21 32.55 -3.95 17.45
CA ASN A 21 32.00 -3.03 18.44
C ASN A 21 30.56 -2.58 18.10
N PRO A 22 29.52 -3.38 18.42
CA PRO A 22 28.13 -3.08 18.10
C PRO A 22 27.52 -2.08 19.10
N HIS A 23 28.08 -0.87 19.18
CA HIS A 23 27.61 0.16 20.10
C HIS A 23 26.50 1.00 19.45
N PRO A 24 25.24 0.97 19.96
CA PRO A 24 24.09 1.62 19.31
C PRO A 24 24.26 3.13 19.08
N GLN A 25 24.93 3.83 19.99
CA GLN A 25 25.17 5.28 19.85
C GLN A 25 26.12 5.63 18.68
N LYS A 26 27.13 4.78 18.42
CA LYS A 26 28.04 5.01 17.29
C LYS A 26 27.30 4.81 15.97
N MET A 27 26.49 3.75 15.89
CA MET A 27 25.61 3.51 14.75
C MET A 27 24.63 4.66 14.54
N LEU A 28 23.93 5.12 15.58
CA LEU A 28 23.01 6.26 15.49
C LEU A 28 23.72 7.49 14.90
N LYS A 29 24.93 7.81 15.38
CA LYS A 29 25.70 8.93 14.85
C LYS A 29 26.01 8.78 13.35
N CYS A 30 26.18 7.55 12.87
CA CYS A 30 26.40 7.27 11.45
C CYS A 30 25.10 7.35 10.64
N LEU A 31 24.00 6.80 11.16
CA LEU A 31 22.67 6.89 10.52
C LEU A 31 22.15 8.34 10.43
N LEU A 32 22.49 9.17 11.41
CA LEU A 32 22.19 10.61 11.42
C LEU A 32 23.16 11.43 10.57
N SER A 33 24.26 10.84 10.08
CA SER A 33 25.20 11.57 9.21
C SER A 33 24.68 11.67 7.77
N ASP A 34 25.33 12.52 6.98
CA ASP A 34 24.96 12.82 5.58
C ASP A 34 25.48 11.78 4.58
N ILE A 35 25.34 10.51 4.91
CA ILE A 35 25.66 9.37 4.03
C ILE A 35 24.44 8.95 3.21
N SER A 36 24.64 8.21 2.11
CA SER A 36 23.54 7.81 1.24
C SER A 36 22.54 6.90 1.96
N LEU A 37 21.28 6.88 1.53
CA LEU A 37 20.27 5.97 2.07
C LEU A 37 20.69 4.49 1.92
N SER A 38 21.35 4.16 0.81
CA SER A 38 21.89 2.82 0.57
C SER A 38 22.91 2.44 1.64
N ASP A 39 23.85 3.34 1.97
CA ASP A 39 24.83 3.11 3.03
C ASP A 39 24.16 2.96 4.39
N LYS A 40 23.15 3.80 4.71
CA LYS A 40 22.39 3.70 5.97
C LYS A 40 21.70 2.35 6.10
N ARG A 41 21.12 1.83 5.00
CA ARG A 41 20.52 0.48 4.97
C ARG A 41 21.58 -0.58 5.19
N MET A 42 22.72 -0.51 4.50
CA MET A 42 23.82 -1.47 4.68
C MET A 42 24.35 -1.49 6.12
N ILE A 43 24.50 -0.32 6.75
CA ILE A 43 24.90 -0.19 8.16
C ILE A 43 23.87 -0.86 9.06
N LEU A 44 22.57 -0.64 8.80
CA LEU A 44 21.51 -1.23 9.60
C LEU A 44 21.43 -2.75 9.44
N TYR A 45 21.58 -3.27 8.22
CA TYR A 45 21.71 -4.71 7.96
C TYR A 45 22.92 -5.30 8.66
N ALA A 46 24.10 -4.69 8.51
CA ALA A 46 25.32 -5.12 9.17
C ALA A 46 25.19 -5.12 10.69
N PHE A 47 24.46 -4.16 11.26
CA PHE A 47 24.16 -4.13 12.69
C PHE A 47 23.22 -5.28 13.10
N LEU A 48 22.18 -5.52 12.31
CA LEU A 48 21.25 -6.63 12.54
C LEU A 48 22.00 -7.98 12.46
N GLU A 49 22.83 -8.20 11.44
CA GLU A 49 23.68 -9.38 11.25
C GLU A 49 24.67 -9.56 12.42
N ALA A 50 25.41 -8.52 12.80
CA ALA A 50 26.34 -8.58 13.92
C ALA A 50 25.64 -8.90 15.25
N CYS A 51 24.39 -8.44 15.43
CA CYS A 51 23.57 -8.84 16.58
C CYS A 51 23.17 -10.32 16.55
N VAL A 52 23.09 -10.95 15.37
CA VAL A 52 22.83 -12.39 15.20
C VAL A 52 24.08 -13.21 15.47
N GLU A 53 25.20 -12.90 14.80
CA GLU A 53 26.45 -13.67 14.84
C GLU A 53 26.99 -13.79 16.28
N LYS A 54 26.95 -12.69 17.04
CA LYS A 54 27.43 -12.67 18.43
C LYS A 54 26.65 -13.63 19.36
N ARG A 55 25.43 -14.01 18.99
CA ARG A 55 24.61 -14.97 19.71
C ARG A 55 24.90 -16.43 19.27
N GLN A 56 25.41 -16.64 18.05
CA GLN A 56 25.79 -17.96 17.54
C GLN A 56 27.12 -18.45 18.12
N GLU A 57 28.07 -17.54 18.39
CA GLU A 57 29.25 -17.87 19.21
C GLU A 57 28.85 -18.36 20.62
N GLU A 58 27.71 -17.87 21.14
CA GLU A 58 27.13 -18.29 22.41
C GLU A 58 26.18 -19.51 22.25
N SER A 59 25.81 -19.92 21.03
CA SER A 59 24.83 -20.99 20.74
C SER A 59 25.13 -21.67 19.40
N LYS A 60 25.91 -22.76 19.42
CA LYS A 60 26.36 -23.49 18.23
C LYS A 60 25.19 -24.06 17.41
N CYS A 61 24.91 -23.54 16.21
CA CYS A 61 23.94 -24.08 15.26
C CYS A 61 24.53 -24.12 13.83
N THR A 62 24.58 -25.31 13.22
CA THR A 62 25.36 -25.63 12.00
C THR A 62 24.68 -25.29 10.66
N ILE A 63 23.48 -24.71 10.67
CA ILE A 63 22.72 -24.44 9.43
C ILE A 63 23.08 -23.07 8.83
N LEU A 64 23.59 -22.12 9.63
CA LEU A 64 23.94 -20.77 9.16
C LEU A 64 25.34 -20.63 8.53
N ASP A 65 26.26 -21.58 8.77
CA ASP A 65 27.60 -21.58 8.15
C ASP A 65 27.53 -21.72 6.62
N ALA A 66 26.50 -22.40 6.10
CA ALA A 66 26.27 -22.51 4.67
C ALA A 66 25.83 -21.18 4.01
N PHE A 67 25.22 -20.27 4.77
CA PHE A 67 24.68 -18.99 4.29
C PHE A 67 25.75 -17.89 4.20
N LEU A 68 26.68 -17.85 5.17
CA LEU A 68 27.76 -16.86 5.22
C LEU A 68 28.74 -16.95 4.04
N HIS A 69 28.93 -18.15 3.49
CA HIS A 69 29.84 -18.42 2.37
C HIS A 69 29.25 -18.23 0.96
N ALA A 70 27.97 -17.88 0.82
CA ALA A 70 27.34 -17.61 -0.48
C ALA A 70 27.70 -16.21 -1.04
N SER A 71 27.75 -16.07 -2.37
CA SER A 71 28.04 -14.79 -3.03
C SER A 71 26.91 -13.76 -2.83
N VAL A 72 27.24 -12.47 -2.94
CA VAL A 72 26.34 -11.32 -2.70
C VAL A 72 25.05 -11.39 -3.54
N GLU A 73 25.12 -11.88 -4.79
CA GLU A 73 23.93 -12.05 -5.65
C GLU A 73 23.03 -13.23 -5.24
N ARG A 74 23.57 -14.24 -4.55
CA ARG A 74 22.77 -15.33 -3.98
C ARG A 74 22.11 -14.89 -2.67
N LYS A 75 22.81 -14.08 -1.86
CA LYS A 75 22.28 -13.42 -0.66
C LYS A 75 21.11 -12.48 -0.97
N HIS A 76 21.18 -11.74 -2.08
CA HIS A 76 20.09 -10.86 -2.52
C HIS A 76 18.80 -11.61 -2.93
N LYS A 77 18.93 -12.85 -3.44
CA LYS A 77 17.80 -13.75 -3.73
C LYS A 77 17.28 -14.48 -2.49
N GLU A 78 18.13 -14.77 -1.51
CA GLU A 78 17.73 -15.46 -0.28
C GLU A 78 17.20 -14.51 0.82
N VAL A 79 17.47 -13.21 0.77
CA VAL A 79 16.80 -12.18 1.61
C VAL A 79 15.29 -12.11 1.32
N GLN A 80 14.83 -12.62 0.18
CA GLN A 80 13.41 -12.81 -0.12
C GLN A 80 12.81 -14.08 0.51
N ASN A 81 13.58 -14.85 1.30
CA ASN A 81 13.12 -16.05 2.00
C ASN A 81 12.70 -15.73 3.46
N PRO A 82 11.40 -15.79 3.81
CA PRO A 82 10.87 -15.43 5.12
C PRO A 82 11.46 -16.24 6.31
N LYS A 83 12.15 -17.36 6.03
CA LYS A 83 12.71 -18.23 7.08
C LYS A 83 13.94 -17.64 7.78
N HIS A 84 14.63 -16.65 7.20
CA HIS A 84 15.86 -16.07 7.78
C HIS A 84 15.61 -14.97 8.83
N LEU A 85 14.47 -14.29 8.79
CA LEU A 85 14.12 -13.25 9.76
C LEU A 85 13.59 -13.81 11.09
N LYS A 86 12.99 -15.01 11.08
CA LYS A 86 12.46 -15.72 12.26
C LYS A 86 13.46 -16.01 13.39
N TYR A 87 14.77 -15.93 13.17
CA TYR A 87 15.79 -16.32 14.17
C TYR A 87 16.17 -15.18 15.14
N LEU A 88 15.52 -14.01 15.05
CA LEU A 88 15.96 -12.77 15.68
C LEU A 88 15.36 -12.48 17.08
N ALA A 89 14.41 -13.28 17.54
CA ALA A 89 13.60 -13.06 18.74
C ALA A 89 14.38 -13.18 20.06
N GLY A 90 14.89 -12.06 20.59
CA GLY A 90 15.31 -11.98 22.00
C GLY A 90 15.03 -10.60 22.58
N THR A 91 14.46 -10.57 23.79
CA THR A 91 13.91 -9.37 24.47
C THR A 91 14.87 -8.18 24.55
N LYS A 92 16.19 -8.41 24.68
CA LYS A 92 17.20 -7.32 24.69
C LYS A 92 17.42 -6.65 23.33
N LYS A 93 17.08 -7.31 22.22
CA LYS A 93 17.23 -6.77 20.85
C LYS A 93 16.11 -5.79 20.52
N GLN A 94 14.88 -6.17 20.83
CA GLN A 94 13.67 -5.38 20.66
C GLN A 94 13.78 -4.01 21.35
N SER A 95 14.27 -3.96 22.60
CA SER A 95 14.46 -2.69 23.31
C SER A 95 15.45 -1.73 22.64
N LYS A 96 16.51 -2.25 21.99
CA LYS A 96 17.49 -1.42 21.27
C LYS A 96 16.93 -0.88 19.96
N LEU A 97 16.19 -1.71 19.23
CA LEU A 97 15.54 -1.31 17.97
C LEU A 97 14.42 -0.31 18.22
N LEU A 98 13.60 -0.50 19.26
CA LEU A 98 12.58 0.49 19.68
C LEU A 98 13.20 1.83 20.10
N TRP A 99 14.30 1.80 20.86
CA TRP A 99 15.05 3.01 21.19
C TRP A 99 15.57 3.72 19.94
N LEU A 100 16.12 2.96 18.99
CA LEU A 100 16.64 3.50 17.74
C LEU A 100 15.51 4.06 16.85
N GLU A 101 14.39 3.35 16.74
CA GLU A 101 13.17 3.78 16.06
C GLU A 101 12.75 5.15 16.58
N SER A 102 12.57 5.28 17.90
CA SER A 102 12.20 6.56 18.53
C SER A 102 13.19 7.67 18.20
N LYS A 103 14.50 7.41 18.28
CA LYS A 103 15.51 8.45 17.99
C LYS A 103 15.53 8.90 16.53
N LEU A 104 15.27 7.99 15.60
CA LEU A 104 15.21 8.31 14.17
C LEU A 104 13.88 8.98 13.79
N ASP A 105 12.78 8.60 14.44
CA ASP A 105 11.48 9.28 14.31
C ASP A 105 11.54 10.73 14.83
N ASP A 106 12.13 10.93 16.02
CA ASP A 106 12.42 12.26 16.59
C ASP A 106 13.24 13.14 15.62
N ALA A 107 14.15 12.51 14.86
CA ALA A 107 15.01 13.17 13.88
C ALA A 107 14.44 13.22 12.45
N SER A 108 13.16 12.85 12.25
CA SER A 108 12.47 12.84 10.95
C SER A 108 13.12 11.95 9.87
N HIS A 109 13.84 10.90 10.26
CA HIS A 109 14.42 9.91 9.34
C HIS A 109 13.44 8.80 8.98
N LEU A 110 12.26 9.18 8.46
CA LEU A 110 11.10 8.31 8.30
C LEU A 110 11.37 7.00 7.55
N GLU A 111 12.15 7.02 6.46
CA GLU A 111 12.42 5.81 5.68
C GLU A 111 13.19 4.74 6.48
N ILE A 112 14.16 5.16 7.29
CA ILE A 112 14.95 4.27 8.14
C ILE A 112 14.09 3.80 9.31
N THR A 113 13.29 4.70 9.89
CA THR A 113 12.32 4.35 10.92
C THR A 113 11.32 3.30 10.43
N GLN A 114 10.78 3.44 9.22
CA GLN A 114 9.90 2.45 8.61
C GLN A 114 10.58 1.11 8.38
N PHE A 115 11.88 1.12 8.05
CA PHE A 115 12.64 -0.11 7.90
C PHE A 115 12.81 -0.83 9.24
N ILE A 116 13.08 -0.09 10.32
CA ILE A 116 13.15 -0.67 11.66
C ILE A 116 11.79 -1.23 12.07
N ARG A 117 10.69 -0.51 11.81
CA ARG A 117 9.33 -1.02 12.07
C ARG A 117 9.05 -2.30 11.30
N PHE A 118 9.46 -2.38 10.03
CA PHE A 118 9.32 -3.62 9.26
C PHE A 118 10.15 -4.77 9.84
N ALA A 119 11.39 -4.51 10.25
CA ALA A 119 12.23 -5.52 10.90
C ALA A 119 11.69 -5.97 12.27
N LEU A 120 11.03 -5.07 13.01
CA LEU A 120 10.36 -5.37 14.28
C LEU A 120 9.04 -6.13 14.07
N PHE A 121 8.35 -5.91 12.95
CA PHE A 121 7.08 -6.56 12.63
C PHE A 121 7.23 -8.08 12.57
N ASP A 122 8.22 -8.58 11.83
CA ASP A 122 8.55 -10.02 11.71
C ASP A 122 8.92 -10.66 13.07
N GLU A 123 9.34 -9.85 14.05
CA GLU A 123 9.63 -10.31 15.42
C GLU A 123 8.39 -10.36 16.32
N GLU A 124 7.36 -9.57 16.02
CA GLU A 124 6.12 -9.41 16.81
C GLU A 124 4.90 -10.12 16.22
N ASP A 125 5.03 -10.71 15.02
CA ASP A 125 3.95 -11.30 14.19
C ASP A 125 2.85 -12.02 15.01
N ASP A 126 1.87 -11.23 15.43
CA ASP A 126 0.56 -11.70 15.85
C ASP A 126 -0.29 -11.77 14.58
N TYR A 127 -0.94 -12.92 14.38
CA TYR A 127 -1.95 -13.12 13.33
C TYR A 127 -2.96 -11.95 13.28
N ASN A 128 -3.21 -11.33 14.44
CA ASN A 128 -4.08 -10.15 14.57
C ASN A 128 -3.58 -8.92 13.79
N ASP A 129 -2.27 -8.67 13.70
CA ASP A 129 -1.75 -7.49 12.99
C ASP A 129 -1.84 -7.65 11.48
N MET A 130 -1.56 -8.86 10.98
CA MET A 130 -1.72 -9.20 9.56
C MET A 130 -3.20 -9.09 9.14
N ASP A 131 -4.12 -9.60 9.97
CA ASP A 131 -5.56 -9.44 9.76
C ASP A 131 -5.95 -7.95 9.73
N TRP A 132 -5.49 -7.17 10.72
CA TRP A 132 -5.76 -5.74 10.78
C TRP A 132 -5.23 -5.00 9.54
N CYS A 133 -3.99 -5.26 9.13
CA CYS A 133 -3.39 -4.67 7.93
C CYS A 133 -4.21 -5.00 6.67
N SER A 134 -4.61 -6.26 6.52
CA SER A 134 -5.45 -6.69 5.40
C SER A 134 -6.79 -5.94 5.39
N ARG A 135 -7.45 -5.84 6.55
CA ARG A 135 -8.75 -5.16 6.71
C ARG A 135 -8.67 -3.67 6.42
N ILE A 136 -7.66 -2.95 6.93
CA ILE A 136 -7.51 -1.52 6.67
C ILE A 136 -7.20 -1.24 5.19
N ILE A 137 -6.41 -2.09 4.54
CA ILE A 137 -6.12 -1.99 3.10
C ILE A 137 -7.39 -2.20 2.27
N LYS A 138 -8.14 -3.28 2.54
CA LYS A 138 -9.41 -3.57 1.86
C LYS A 138 -10.41 -2.43 2.05
N ALA A 139 -10.55 -1.94 3.28
CA ALA A 139 -11.45 -0.83 3.57
C ALA A 139 -11.04 0.45 2.79
N ASP A 140 -9.76 0.78 2.74
CA ASP A 140 -9.30 1.97 2.01
C ASP A 140 -9.44 1.81 0.47
N ILE A 141 -9.31 0.59 -0.07
CA ILE A 141 -9.63 0.30 -1.49
C ILE A 141 -11.14 0.44 -1.75
N LYS A 142 -11.99 -0.09 -0.86
CA LYS A 142 -13.47 0.00 -0.94
C LYS A 142 -13.95 1.45 -0.88
N ALA A 143 -13.35 2.26 -0.01
CA ALA A 143 -13.66 3.68 0.07
C ALA A 143 -13.40 4.42 -1.25
N ARG A 144 -12.26 4.12 -1.91
CA ARG A 144 -11.96 4.66 -3.25
C ARG A 144 -12.92 4.16 -4.30
N TRP A 145 -13.33 2.90 -4.23
CA TRP A 145 -14.33 2.37 -5.16
C TRP A 145 -15.64 3.15 -5.05
N ILE A 146 -16.14 3.40 -3.84
CA ILE A 146 -17.38 4.15 -3.60
C ILE A 146 -17.28 5.55 -4.21
N VAL A 147 -16.21 6.28 -3.91
CA VAL A 147 -15.97 7.63 -4.44
C VAL A 147 -15.84 7.62 -5.97
N GLN A 148 -15.12 6.66 -6.54
CA GLN A 148 -14.96 6.55 -7.99
C GLN A 148 -16.26 6.20 -8.71
N ARG A 149 -17.11 5.36 -8.10
CA ARG A 149 -18.43 5.03 -8.63
C ARG A 149 -19.35 6.24 -8.60
N GLU A 150 -19.35 6.97 -7.49
CA GLU A 150 -20.13 8.22 -7.35
C GLU A 150 -19.73 9.25 -8.43
N ILE A 151 -18.44 9.43 -8.69
CA ILE A 151 -17.97 10.34 -9.75
C ILE A 151 -18.44 9.86 -11.12
N TYR A 152 -18.27 8.59 -11.42
CA TYR A 152 -18.72 8.01 -12.68
C TYR A 152 -20.22 8.27 -12.90
N LEU A 153 -21.07 7.97 -11.91
CA LEU A 153 -22.51 8.18 -12.01
C LEU A 153 -22.88 9.66 -12.17
N ASN A 154 -22.20 10.57 -11.48
CA ASN A 154 -22.41 12.00 -11.67
C ASN A 154 -22.04 12.45 -13.10
N GLU A 155 -20.96 11.93 -13.67
CA GLU A 155 -20.58 12.19 -15.07
C GLU A 155 -21.64 11.65 -16.05
N GLU A 156 -22.17 10.44 -15.82
CA GLU A 156 -23.22 9.86 -16.66
C GLU A 156 -24.55 10.63 -16.55
N VAL A 157 -24.96 11.04 -15.34
CA VAL A 157 -26.14 11.90 -15.12
C VAL A 157 -26.01 13.23 -15.85
N GLN A 158 -24.85 13.88 -15.76
CA GLN A 158 -24.58 15.12 -16.49
C GLN A 158 -24.63 14.93 -18.02
N ALA A 159 -24.10 13.80 -18.51
CA ALA A 159 -24.16 13.47 -19.94
C ALA A 159 -25.60 13.25 -20.41
N LEU A 160 -26.41 12.54 -19.63
CA LEU A 160 -27.83 12.31 -19.91
C LEU A 160 -28.63 13.61 -19.95
N TYR A 161 -28.50 14.48 -18.94
CA TYR A 161 -29.17 15.79 -18.95
C TYR A 161 -28.78 16.64 -20.16
N LYS A 162 -27.48 16.64 -20.52
CA LYS A 162 -27.01 17.35 -21.70
C LYS A 162 -27.62 16.78 -22.98
N SER A 163 -27.72 15.45 -23.10
CA SER A 163 -28.33 14.81 -24.26
C SER A 163 -29.83 15.12 -24.40
N LEU A 164 -30.57 15.12 -23.30
CA LEU A 164 -31.98 15.53 -23.26
C LEU A 164 -32.18 16.99 -23.65
N SER A 165 -31.29 17.88 -23.18
CA SER A 165 -31.33 19.31 -23.49
C SER A 165 -31.07 19.63 -24.97
N LEU A 166 -30.46 18.70 -25.71
CA LEU A 166 -30.14 18.85 -27.14
C LEU A 166 -31.19 18.23 -28.07
N LEU A 167 -32.28 17.65 -27.54
CA LEU A 167 -33.33 17.05 -28.37
C LEU A 167 -34.04 18.15 -29.18
N PRO A 168 -34.20 17.97 -30.52
CA PRO A 168 -34.80 18.97 -31.37
C PRO A 168 -36.29 19.15 -31.06
N PRO A 169 -36.81 20.39 -31.07
CA PRO A 169 -38.24 20.63 -30.95
C PRO A 169 -38.98 20.14 -32.20
N ASN A 170 -39.81 19.10 -32.01
CA ASN A 170 -40.92 18.61 -32.85
C ASN A 170 -40.75 18.58 -34.38
N THR A 171 -40.51 17.38 -34.92
CA THR A 171 -40.98 16.96 -36.26
C THR A 171 -41.63 15.58 -36.14
N ASP A 172 -42.78 15.35 -36.78
CA ASP A 172 -43.72 14.26 -36.45
C ASP A 172 -43.14 12.83 -36.48
N ALA A 173 -42.13 12.55 -37.33
CA ALA A 173 -41.44 11.25 -37.35
C ALA A 173 -40.32 11.15 -36.29
N ALA A 174 -39.69 12.27 -35.91
CA ALA A 174 -38.71 12.33 -34.84
C ALA A 174 -39.35 12.24 -33.45
N VAL A 175 -40.66 12.55 -33.32
CA VAL A 175 -41.37 12.57 -32.03
C VAL A 175 -41.40 11.20 -31.36
N SER A 176 -41.61 10.09 -32.08
CA SER A 176 -41.70 8.75 -31.47
C SER A 176 -40.32 8.21 -31.03
N ALA A 177 -39.29 8.36 -31.87
CA ALA A 177 -37.94 7.92 -31.51
C ALA A 177 -37.32 8.80 -30.42
N ALA A 178 -37.56 10.12 -30.45
CA ALA A 178 -37.13 11.04 -29.41
C ALA A 178 -37.86 10.77 -28.08
N ALA A 179 -39.16 10.45 -28.11
CA ALA A 179 -39.92 10.08 -26.92
C ALA A 179 -39.40 8.77 -26.28
N ALA A 180 -39.09 7.75 -27.10
CA ALA A 180 -38.49 6.51 -26.61
C ALA A 180 -37.10 6.74 -26.00
N ALA A 181 -36.25 7.54 -26.66
CA ALA A 181 -34.94 7.91 -26.13
C ALA A 181 -35.04 8.75 -24.84
N ALA A 182 -36.04 9.63 -24.75
CA ALA A 182 -36.28 10.42 -23.55
C ALA A 182 -36.77 9.55 -22.38
N ALA A 183 -37.69 8.62 -22.63
CA ALA A 183 -38.16 7.67 -21.62
C ALA A 183 -37.03 6.76 -21.12
N GLU A 184 -36.16 6.29 -22.02
CA GLU A 184 -34.98 5.50 -21.65
C GLU A 184 -33.98 6.34 -20.83
N ALA A 185 -33.69 7.57 -21.26
CA ALA A 185 -32.82 8.47 -20.51
C ALA A 185 -33.39 8.80 -19.12
N GLU A 186 -34.69 9.00 -18.99
CA GLU A 186 -35.36 9.22 -17.70
C GLU A 186 -35.28 7.98 -16.80
N SER A 187 -35.46 6.77 -17.35
CA SER A 187 -35.25 5.50 -16.66
C SER A 187 -33.81 5.39 -16.13
N GLN A 188 -32.81 5.67 -16.97
CA GLN A 188 -31.40 5.65 -16.61
C GLN A 188 -31.05 6.70 -15.55
N LEU A 189 -31.58 7.92 -15.68
CA LEU A 189 -31.42 8.98 -14.68
C LEU A 189 -31.96 8.53 -13.32
N ASN A 190 -33.18 7.99 -13.27
CA ASN A 190 -33.77 7.50 -12.02
C ASN A 190 -32.93 6.36 -11.41
N ALA A 191 -32.43 5.44 -12.24
CA ALA A 191 -31.54 4.36 -11.80
C ALA A 191 -30.23 4.91 -11.20
N HIS A 192 -29.58 5.85 -11.88
CA HIS A 192 -28.34 6.48 -11.40
C HIS A 192 -28.55 7.31 -10.14
N GLU A 193 -29.64 8.07 -10.04
CA GLU A 193 -29.98 8.82 -8.84
C GLU A 193 -30.25 7.90 -7.64
N LYS A 194 -30.92 6.77 -7.86
CA LYS A 194 -31.15 5.76 -6.83
C LYS A 194 -29.81 5.18 -6.35
N GLU A 195 -28.90 4.88 -7.28
CA GLU A 195 -27.57 4.38 -6.94
C GLU A 195 -26.73 5.43 -6.21
N LEU A 196 -26.77 6.70 -6.61
CA LEU A 196 -26.10 7.81 -5.92
C LEU A 196 -26.60 7.97 -4.48
N ARG A 197 -27.91 7.88 -4.24
CA ARG A 197 -28.49 7.89 -2.88
C ARG A 197 -27.97 6.71 -2.05
N TYR A 198 -27.91 5.52 -2.64
CA TYR A 198 -27.37 4.33 -1.98
C TYR A 198 -25.87 4.48 -1.66
N LEU A 199 -25.06 4.92 -2.62
CA LEU A 199 -23.62 5.14 -2.42
C LEU A 199 -23.33 6.18 -1.35
N ASN A 200 -24.16 7.22 -1.23
CA ASN A 200 -24.02 8.17 -0.14
C ASN A 200 -24.24 7.51 1.24
N TYR A 201 -25.25 6.65 1.37
CA TYR A 201 -25.46 5.87 2.60
C TYR A 201 -24.26 4.94 2.88
N VAL A 202 -23.83 4.16 1.87
CA VAL A 202 -22.71 3.23 1.98
C VAL A 202 -21.41 3.97 2.33
N TYR A 203 -21.17 5.15 1.75
CA TYR A 203 -20.00 5.98 2.07
C TYR A 203 -19.93 6.31 3.56
N TRP A 204 -21.03 6.78 4.15
CA TRP A 204 -21.03 7.19 5.56
C TRP A 204 -20.90 5.98 6.49
N ALA A 205 -21.56 4.87 6.17
CA ALA A 205 -21.38 3.61 6.91
C ALA A 205 -19.92 3.12 6.83
N HIS A 206 -19.32 3.16 5.64
CA HIS A 206 -17.96 2.72 5.40
C HIS A 206 -16.91 3.66 6.02
N LYS A 207 -17.17 4.97 6.03
CA LYS A 207 -16.35 5.95 6.75
C LYS A 207 -16.31 5.66 8.25
N ARG A 208 -17.45 5.30 8.84
CA ARG A 208 -17.50 4.84 10.25
C ARG A 208 -16.73 3.54 10.46
N HIS A 209 -16.80 2.61 9.51
CA HIS A 209 -16.05 1.36 9.57
C HIS A 209 -14.54 1.60 9.56
N ILE A 210 -14.03 2.45 8.66
CA ILE A 210 -12.60 2.83 8.66
C ILE A 210 -12.21 3.50 9.98
N TRP A 211 -13.02 4.42 10.48
CA TRP A 211 -12.75 5.06 11.78
C TRP A 211 -12.63 4.04 12.92
N LEU A 212 -13.45 2.99 12.93
CA LEU A 212 -13.33 1.90 13.91
C LEU A 212 -12.05 1.09 13.75
N LEU A 213 -11.63 0.80 12.51
CA LEU A 213 -10.36 0.12 12.24
C LEU A 213 -9.15 0.97 12.68
N GLU A 214 -9.20 2.27 12.41
CA GLU A 214 -8.15 3.21 12.82
C GLU A 214 -8.12 3.43 14.34
N ALA A 215 -9.29 3.46 15.00
CA ALA A 215 -9.36 3.48 16.47
C ALA A 215 -8.81 2.18 17.10
N GLY A 216 -8.89 1.07 16.37
CA GLY A 216 -8.32 -0.23 16.74
C GLY A 216 -6.91 -0.46 16.18
N THR A 217 -6.18 0.59 15.77
CA THR A 217 -4.81 0.46 15.27
C THR A 217 -3.93 -0.25 16.31
N PRO A 218 -3.18 -1.31 15.92
CA PRO A 218 -2.36 -2.05 16.87
C PRO A 218 -1.20 -1.18 17.38
N VAL A 219 -0.81 -1.37 18.64
CA VAL A 219 0.32 -0.66 19.26
C VAL A 219 1.68 -1.18 18.74
N SER A 220 1.66 -2.24 17.94
CA SER A 220 2.81 -2.90 17.35
C SER A 220 3.50 -2.06 16.27
N ALA A 221 4.57 -2.63 15.70
CA ALA A 221 5.29 -1.99 14.61
C ALA A 221 4.43 -1.71 13.36
N ALA A 222 3.41 -2.53 13.07
CA ALA A 222 2.51 -2.34 11.93
C ALA A 222 1.65 -1.08 12.08
N GLY A 223 1.04 -0.87 13.26
CA GLY A 223 0.21 0.31 13.49
C GLY A 223 1.03 1.60 13.48
N ARG A 224 2.20 1.59 14.13
CA ARG A 224 3.15 2.73 14.07
C ARG A 224 3.60 3.03 12.64
N ALA A 225 3.82 2.00 11.82
CA ALA A 225 4.19 2.16 10.42
C ALA A 225 3.06 2.81 9.61
N TYR A 226 1.82 2.30 9.77
CA TYR A 226 0.62 2.86 9.13
C TYR A 226 0.43 4.33 9.49
N GLU A 227 0.39 4.67 10.78
CA GLU A 227 0.16 6.05 11.24
C GLU A 227 1.21 7.01 10.69
N ALA A 228 2.50 6.65 10.80
CA ALA A 228 3.57 7.48 10.30
C ALA A 228 3.48 7.67 8.78
N ARG A 229 3.11 6.62 8.04
CA ARG A 229 2.89 6.70 6.58
C ARG A 229 1.78 7.68 6.25
N ARG A 230 0.63 7.60 6.93
CA ARG A 230 -0.53 8.48 6.70
C ARG A 230 -0.28 9.92 7.12
N LYS A 231 0.45 10.13 8.21
CA LYS A 231 0.74 11.46 8.76
C LYS A 231 1.80 12.22 7.97
N HIS A 232 2.84 11.53 7.51
CA HIS A 232 4.04 12.19 6.99
C HIS A 232 4.19 12.11 5.46
N ILE A 233 3.47 11.22 4.78
CA ILE A 233 3.62 11.01 3.33
C ILE A 233 2.26 11.23 2.66
N PRO A 234 1.94 12.46 2.24
CA PRO A 234 0.61 12.81 1.71
C PRO A 234 0.28 12.08 0.40
N ASP A 235 1.30 11.70 -0.37
CA ASP A 235 1.21 10.98 -1.64
C ASP A 235 1.57 9.50 -1.50
N TRP A 236 1.38 8.91 -0.30
CA TRP A 236 1.78 7.53 -0.03
C TRP A 236 1.21 6.51 -1.03
N TYR A 237 0.03 6.81 -1.58
CA TYR A 237 -0.71 6.02 -2.55
C TYR A 237 -0.07 6.04 -3.95
N LEU A 238 0.89 6.94 -4.21
CA LEU A 238 1.63 7.04 -5.48
C LEU A 238 2.96 6.29 -5.43
N SER A 239 3.17 5.40 -4.46
CA SER A 239 4.39 4.59 -4.39
C SER A 239 4.59 3.81 -5.69
N GLU A 240 5.85 3.61 -6.08
CA GLU A 240 6.21 2.97 -7.34
C GLU A 240 5.53 1.60 -7.51
N TRP A 241 5.48 0.80 -6.44
CA TRP A 241 4.83 -0.50 -6.47
C TRP A 241 3.31 -0.39 -6.66
N LEU A 242 2.63 0.54 -6.00
CA LEU A 242 1.19 0.73 -6.18
C LEU A 242 0.86 1.23 -7.60
N ARG A 243 1.73 2.04 -8.21
CA ARG A 243 1.63 2.42 -9.63
C ARG A 243 1.75 1.22 -10.55
N ARG A 244 2.75 0.35 -10.31
CA ARG A 244 2.96 -0.88 -11.09
C ARG A 244 1.81 -1.87 -10.92
N ASP A 245 1.30 -2.03 -9.70
CA ASP A 245 0.13 -2.86 -9.42
C ASP A 245 -1.10 -2.34 -10.19
N CYS A 246 -1.39 -1.03 -10.11
CA CYS A 246 -2.47 -0.42 -10.87
C CYS A 246 -2.30 -0.66 -12.38
N ALA A 247 -1.09 -0.51 -12.92
CA ALA A 247 -0.81 -0.78 -14.33
C ALA A 247 -0.99 -2.26 -14.70
N GLY A 248 -0.48 -3.18 -13.87
CA GLY A 248 -0.56 -4.63 -14.06
C GLY A 248 -2.00 -5.16 -14.08
N ARG A 249 -2.89 -4.55 -13.28
CA ARG A 249 -4.34 -4.83 -13.29
C ARG A 249 -5.09 -4.19 -14.48
N GLY A 250 -4.37 -3.64 -15.46
CA GLY A 250 -4.93 -2.91 -16.60
C GLY A 250 -5.60 -1.59 -16.18
N GLY A 251 -5.14 -0.99 -15.08
CA GLY A 251 -5.58 0.29 -14.59
C GLY A 251 -4.96 1.47 -15.34
N CYS A 252 -5.27 2.68 -14.89
CA CYS A 252 -4.91 3.90 -15.60
C CYS A 252 -3.43 4.28 -15.54
N CYS A 253 -2.66 3.77 -14.57
CA CYS A 253 -1.21 4.00 -14.52
C CYS A 253 -0.50 3.42 -15.74
N GLY A 254 -1.02 2.35 -16.35
CA GLY A 254 -0.47 1.79 -17.59
C GLY A 254 -0.89 2.55 -18.86
N ARG A 255 -1.83 3.50 -18.76
CA ARG A 255 -2.37 4.25 -19.92
C ARG A 255 -1.98 5.71 -19.96
N GLY A 256 -1.32 6.24 -18.93
CA GLY A 256 -1.01 7.67 -18.84
C GLY A 256 -2.25 8.56 -18.72
N CYS A 257 -3.38 8.04 -18.20
CA CYS A 257 -4.62 8.82 -18.08
C CYS A 257 -4.59 9.83 -16.90
N GLU A 258 -3.59 9.72 -16.02
CA GLU A 258 -3.34 10.57 -14.86
C GLU A 258 -4.47 10.65 -13.80
N CYS A 259 -5.53 9.81 -13.91
CA CYS A 259 -6.63 9.75 -12.91
C CYS A 259 -6.15 9.46 -11.48
N CYS A 260 -4.97 8.86 -11.32
CA CYS A 260 -4.45 8.43 -10.03
C CYS A 260 -3.72 9.55 -9.29
N GLU A 261 -3.20 10.55 -10.02
CA GLU A 261 -2.36 11.64 -9.47
C GLU A 261 -3.17 12.90 -9.16
N ARG A 262 -4.34 13.05 -9.79
CA ARG A 262 -5.21 14.21 -9.61
C ARG A 262 -6.22 13.96 -8.50
N ALA A 263 -6.49 15.00 -7.72
CA ALA A 263 -7.64 15.03 -6.83
C ALA A 263 -8.91 14.82 -7.65
N ARG A 264 -9.74 13.87 -7.25
CA ARG A 264 -11.05 13.69 -7.86
C ARG A 264 -12.00 14.78 -7.36
N ASN A 265 -12.83 15.30 -8.25
CA ASN A 265 -13.75 16.41 -7.96
C ASN A 265 -14.96 15.94 -7.13
N THR A 266 -14.72 15.68 -5.85
CA THR A 266 -15.75 15.38 -4.85
C THR A 266 -15.52 16.30 -3.66
N ARG A 267 -16.31 17.38 -3.57
CA ARG A 267 -16.07 18.47 -2.61
C ARG A 267 -15.99 18.01 -1.15
N ASP A 268 -16.65 16.91 -0.80
CA ASP A 268 -16.82 16.47 0.59
C ASP A 268 -16.33 15.03 0.86
N ARG A 269 -15.61 14.39 -0.08
CA ARG A 269 -15.16 13.00 0.07
C ARG A 269 -13.67 12.92 0.37
N GLU A 270 -13.33 12.19 1.43
CA GLU A 270 -11.96 12.06 1.96
C GLU A 270 -11.05 11.23 1.05
N TRP A 271 -11.60 10.18 0.43
CA TRP A 271 -10.88 9.28 -0.49
C TRP A 271 -10.87 9.77 -1.95
N SER A 272 -10.68 11.08 -2.14
CA SER A 272 -10.60 11.71 -3.46
C SER A 272 -9.29 11.38 -4.22
N HIS A 273 -8.28 10.87 -3.51
CA HIS A 273 -6.98 10.49 -4.07
C HIS A 273 -6.74 8.96 -4.07
N GLY A 274 -5.94 8.47 -5.02
CA GLY A 274 -5.54 7.07 -5.07
C GLY A 274 -5.68 6.41 -6.43
N HIS A 275 -5.23 5.16 -6.51
CA HIS A 275 -5.31 4.37 -7.73
C HIS A 275 -6.73 4.02 -8.15
N CYS A 276 -6.89 3.85 -9.45
CA CYS A 276 -8.18 3.58 -10.07
C CYS A 276 -8.61 2.12 -9.78
N THR A 277 -9.83 1.94 -9.29
CA THR A 277 -10.48 0.65 -9.02
C THR A 277 -11.30 0.22 -10.24
N SER A 278 -12.07 -0.86 -10.11
CA SER A 278 -13.05 -1.28 -11.12
C SER A 278 -14.14 -0.23 -11.37
N ALA A 279 -14.41 0.69 -10.44
CA ALA A 279 -15.41 1.74 -10.57
C ALA A 279 -14.91 3.03 -11.25
N CYS A 280 -13.62 3.13 -11.56
CA CYS A 280 -13.10 4.33 -12.23
C CYS A 280 -13.74 4.51 -13.61
N GLY A 281 -14.39 5.65 -13.87
CA GLY A 281 -15.02 5.95 -15.16
C GLY A 281 -14.11 5.78 -16.38
N CYS A 282 -12.83 6.16 -16.27
CA CYS A 282 -11.84 5.90 -17.33
C CYS A 282 -11.63 4.40 -17.58
N CYS A 283 -11.53 3.59 -16.53
CA CYS A 283 -11.38 2.14 -16.63
C CYS A 283 -12.67 1.48 -17.17
N VAL A 284 -13.83 1.89 -16.66
CA VAL A 284 -15.16 1.41 -17.09
C VAL A 284 -15.35 1.65 -18.58
N ARG A 285 -15.15 2.88 -19.07
CA ARG A 285 -15.31 3.22 -20.50
C ARG A 285 -14.30 2.50 -21.40
N THR A 286 -13.08 2.27 -20.92
CA THR A 286 -12.06 1.53 -21.67
C THR A 286 -12.42 0.05 -21.79
N ARG A 287 -12.88 -0.58 -20.70
CA ARG A 287 -13.29 -2.00 -20.69
C ARG A 287 -14.64 -2.22 -21.38
N GLY A 288 -15.51 -1.22 -21.36
CA GLY A 288 -16.88 -1.21 -21.89
C GLY A 288 -17.03 -1.06 -23.40
N ARG A 289 -15.94 -0.97 -24.19
CA ARG A 289 -16.05 -1.11 -25.67
C ARG A 289 -16.11 -2.56 -26.16
N GLY A 290 -16.07 -3.56 -25.27
CA GLY A 290 -16.10 -4.97 -25.64
C GLY A 290 -17.03 -5.89 -24.84
N ARG A 291 -17.49 -5.53 -23.63
CA ARG A 291 -18.41 -6.35 -22.82
C ARG A 291 -19.24 -5.45 -21.91
N ALA A 292 -20.41 -5.01 -22.36
CA ALA A 292 -21.45 -4.52 -21.47
C ALA A 292 -22.02 -5.72 -20.70
N ARG A 293 -21.29 -6.19 -19.67
CA ARG A 293 -21.95 -6.97 -18.63
C ARG A 293 -22.58 -5.92 -17.72
N GLU A 294 -23.88 -5.77 -17.91
CA GLU A 294 -24.78 -5.10 -17.00
C GLU A 294 -24.35 -5.48 -15.58
N VAL A 295 -23.81 -4.51 -14.84
CA VAL A 295 -23.61 -4.64 -13.40
C VAL A 295 -25.02 -4.54 -12.82
N LEU A 296 -25.80 -5.62 -13.02
CA LEU A 296 -27.02 -5.88 -12.28
C LEU A 296 -26.68 -5.60 -10.83
N LEU A 297 -27.36 -4.64 -10.21
CA LEU A 297 -27.29 -4.27 -8.79
C LEU A 297 -26.82 -5.47 -7.95
N LEU A 298 -25.50 -5.63 -7.85
CA LEU A 298 -24.89 -6.77 -7.21
C LEU A 298 -25.22 -6.62 -5.72
N GLY A 299 -25.61 -7.72 -5.09
CA GLY A 299 -26.10 -7.74 -3.72
C GLY A 299 -25.22 -6.90 -2.77
N PRO A 300 -25.82 -6.22 -1.78
CA PRO A 300 -25.25 -5.05 -1.12
C PRO A 300 -23.90 -5.21 -0.39
N GLU A 301 -23.31 -6.40 -0.24
CA GLU A 301 -22.10 -6.56 0.58
C GLU A 301 -21.06 -7.58 0.06
N GLU A 302 -21.46 -8.61 -0.68
CA GLU A 302 -20.62 -9.82 -0.79
C GLU A 302 -19.46 -9.74 -1.82
N ASP A 303 -19.54 -8.91 -2.85
CA ASP A 303 -18.55 -8.93 -3.95
C ASP A 303 -17.44 -7.85 -3.83
N MET A 304 -17.47 -7.05 -2.77
CA MET A 304 -16.54 -5.93 -2.54
C MET A 304 -15.45 -6.23 -1.51
N ASP A 305 -15.59 -7.32 -0.77
CA ASP A 305 -14.61 -7.78 0.23
C ASP A 305 -13.58 -8.75 -0.38
N VAL A 306 -13.82 -9.17 -1.63
CA VAL A 306 -12.87 -9.85 -2.48
C VAL A 306 -11.90 -8.78 -3.00
N LEU A 307 -10.62 -8.90 -2.65
CA LEU A 307 -9.56 -8.23 -3.42
C LEU A 307 -9.69 -8.66 -4.89
N PRO A 308 -8.99 -8.07 -5.87
CA PRO A 308 -9.04 -8.51 -7.28
C PRO A 308 -8.57 -9.96 -7.56
N ASP A 309 -8.63 -10.83 -6.56
CA ASP A 309 -7.97 -12.11 -6.33
C ASP A 309 -8.68 -13.33 -6.94
N ASP A 310 -9.85 -13.20 -7.56
CA ASP A 310 -10.55 -14.37 -8.12
C ASP A 310 -10.10 -14.74 -9.55
N CYS A 311 -8.83 -14.47 -9.86
CA CYS A 311 -8.23 -14.80 -11.16
C CYS A 311 -7.71 -16.24 -11.28
N GLY A 312 -8.13 -17.15 -10.37
CA GLY A 312 -7.74 -18.56 -10.39
C GLY A 312 -6.24 -18.79 -10.21
N VAL A 313 -5.56 -17.83 -9.57
CA VAL A 313 -4.15 -17.97 -9.18
C VAL A 313 -4.03 -18.95 -8.01
N SER A 314 -2.89 -19.65 -7.93
CA SER A 314 -2.63 -20.54 -6.79
C SER A 314 -2.60 -19.74 -5.48
N GLU A 315 -2.97 -20.40 -4.36
CA GLU A 315 -2.94 -19.82 -3.01
C GLU A 315 -1.56 -19.20 -2.69
N ASP A 316 -0.47 -19.82 -3.15
CA ASP A 316 0.90 -19.31 -2.99
C ASP A 316 1.11 -17.94 -3.67
N CYS A 317 0.58 -17.77 -4.89
CA CYS A 317 0.69 -16.50 -5.61
C CYS A 317 -0.14 -15.41 -4.93
N GLN A 318 -1.30 -15.77 -4.39
CA GLN A 318 -2.16 -14.84 -3.65
C GLN A 318 -1.46 -14.35 -2.38
N GLY A 319 -0.87 -15.26 -1.59
CA GLY A 319 -0.11 -14.88 -0.39
C GLY A 319 1.03 -13.91 -0.68
N LEU A 320 1.80 -14.14 -1.75
CA LEU A 320 2.88 -13.23 -2.17
C LEU A 320 2.36 -11.86 -2.62
N TYR A 321 1.22 -11.83 -3.33
CA TYR A 321 0.60 -10.58 -3.75
C TYR A 321 0.11 -9.76 -2.55
N VAL A 322 -0.63 -10.38 -1.63
CA VAL A 322 -1.12 -9.70 -0.41
C VAL A 322 0.05 -9.18 0.42
N ASN A 323 1.10 -9.96 0.61
CA ASN A 323 2.30 -9.53 1.33
C ASN A 323 2.95 -8.31 0.66
N ARG A 324 3.11 -8.31 -0.66
CA ARG A 324 3.70 -7.16 -1.38
C ARG A 324 2.81 -5.93 -1.32
N LEU A 325 1.49 -6.11 -1.42
CA LEU A 325 0.52 -5.03 -1.27
C LEU A 325 0.66 -4.42 0.13
N MET A 326 0.65 -5.25 1.17
CA MET A 326 0.84 -4.84 2.55
C MET A 326 2.15 -4.07 2.74
N VAL A 327 3.28 -4.63 2.29
CA VAL A 327 4.62 -4.02 2.33
C VAL A 327 4.62 -2.61 1.74
N ALA A 328 3.99 -2.44 0.57
CA ALA A 328 3.88 -1.15 -0.09
C ALA A 328 2.91 -0.18 0.62
N TYR A 329 1.83 -0.69 1.21
CA TYR A 329 0.76 0.12 1.78
C TYR A 329 1.06 0.64 3.19
N ILE A 330 1.57 -0.24 4.06
CA ILE A 330 1.79 0.04 5.47
C ILE A 330 3.20 0.62 5.68
N TRP A 331 4.23 -0.02 5.10
CA TRP A 331 5.62 0.39 5.29
C TRP A 331 6.15 1.31 4.19
N GLY A 332 5.49 1.36 3.03
CA GLY A 332 5.86 2.26 1.94
C GLY A 332 6.99 1.75 1.05
N PHE A 333 7.32 0.46 1.12
CA PHE A 333 8.39 -0.12 0.31
C PHE A 333 7.88 -0.65 -1.01
N GLY A 334 8.48 -0.21 -2.12
CA GLY A 334 8.06 -0.62 -3.47
C GLY A 334 9.17 -1.15 -4.39
N GLY A 335 10.43 -1.10 -3.95
CA GLY A 335 11.60 -1.43 -4.77
C GLY A 335 12.21 -2.81 -4.54
N PHE A 336 11.65 -3.63 -3.63
CA PHE A 336 12.16 -4.97 -3.36
C PHE A 336 11.57 -5.98 -4.34
N VAL A 337 12.12 -6.02 -5.56
CA VAL A 337 11.95 -7.14 -6.50
C VAL A 337 13.31 -7.50 -7.07
#